data_AF-A0A527VST6-F1
#
_entry.id   AF-A0A527VST6-F1
#
_cell.length_a   1.000
_cell.length_b   1.000
_cell.length_c   1.000
_cell.angle_alpha   90.00
_cell.angle_beta   90.00
_cell.angle_gamma   90.00
#
_symmetry.space_group_name_H-M   'P 1'
#
loop_
_entity.id
_entity.type
_entity.pdbx_description
1 polymer ?
#
loop_
_entity_poly.entity_id
_entity_poly.type
_entity_poly.pdbx_seq_one_letter_code
_entity_poly.pdbx_strand_id
1 'polypeptide(L)' 'LQARTREGRPMQVTVIGVDDASVKLDGNHPLAGKDLVFDVELVEIVQAA' A
#
# COMPACT_ATOMS: atom_id res chain seq x y z
N LEU A 1 3.71 10.36 6.09
CA LEU A 1 5.08 10.00 6.51
C LEU A 1 5.57 8.87 5.62
N GLN A 2 6.87 8.77 5.34
CA GLN A 2 7.42 7.67 4.53
C GLN A 2 8.27 6.77 5.43
N ALA A 3 7.91 5.50 5.53
CA ALA A 3 8.74 4.46 6.15
C ALA A 3 9.58 3.78 5.07
N ARG A 4 10.74 3.19 5.43
CA ARG A 4 11.51 2.37 4.49
C ARG A 4 11.27 0.90 4.80
N THR A 5 10.97 0.09 3.79
CA THR A 5 10.95 -1.37 3.93
C THR A 5 12.37 -1.91 4.14
N ARG A 6 12.51 -3.17 4.56
CA ARG A 6 13.83 -3.81 4.72
C ARG A 6 14.66 -3.83 3.43
N GLU A 7 13.98 -3.72 2.28
CA GLU A 7 14.57 -3.64 0.95
C GLU A 7 14.91 -2.20 0.52
N GLY A 8 14.77 -1.22 1.42
CA GLY A 8 15.07 0.19 1.16
C GLY A 8 14.01 0.93 0.35
N ARG A 9 12.88 0.28 0.00
CA ARG A 9 11.81 0.93 -0.77
C ARG A 9 10.98 1.85 0.14
N PRO A 10 10.60 3.05 -0.32
CA PRO A 10 9.70 3.92 0.42
C PRO A 10 8.29 3.30 0.46
N MET A 11 7.73 3.19 1.66
CA MET A 11 6.36 2.74 1.93
C MET A 11 5.58 3.91 2.54
N GLN A 12 4.41 4.19 1.98
CA GLN A 12 3.51 5.19 2.54
C GLN A 12 2.86 4.64 3.80
N VAL A 13 2.85 5.45 4.86
CA VAL A 13 2.18 5.11 6.12
C VAL A 13 1.30 6.27 6.59
N THR A 14 0.18 5.92 7.21
CA THR A 14 -0.80 6.86 7.77
C THR A 14 -0.73 6.83 9.30
N VAL A 15 -0.76 7.99 9.95
CA VAL A 15 -0.82 8.04 11.43
C VAL A 15 -2.25 7.79 11.86
N ILE A 16 -2.46 6.76 12.68
CA ILE A 16 -3.79 6.40 13.20
C ILE A 16 -3.94 6.71 14.70
N GLY A 17 -2.84 7.09 15.37
CA GLY A 17 -2.87 7.47 16.77
C GLY A 17 -1.53 8.02 17.25
N VAL A 18 -1.59 8.90 18.24
CA VAL A 18 -0.43 9.47 18.92
C VAL A 18 -0.68 9.38 20.41
N ASP A 19 0.25 8.73 21.12
CA ASP A 19 0.31 8.65 22.57
C ASP A 19 1.62 9.33 23.03
N ASP A 20 1.74 9.72 24.31
CA ASP A 20 2.89 10.50 24.82
C ASP A 20 4.26 9.86 24.56
N ALA A 21 4.31 8.53 24.47
CA ALA A 21 5.54 7.76 24.27
C ALA A 21 5.64 7.11 22.88
N SER A 22 4.58 7.09 22.06
CA SER A 22 4.59 6.34 20.80
C SER A 22 3.58 6.83 19.76
N VAL A 23 3.91 6.63 18.48
CA VAL A 23 3.04 6.93 17.34
C VAL A 23 2.62 5.63 16.67
N LYS A 24 1.31 5.45 16.48
CA LYS A 24 0.73 4.31 15.76
C LYS A 24 0.63 4.63 14.28
N LEU A 25 1.23 3.76 13.47
CA LEU A 25 1.31 3.91 12.01
C LEU A 25 0.60 2.74 11.34
N ASP A 26 -0.26 3.04 10.39
CA ASP A 26 -0.89 2.09 9.48
C ASP A 26 -0.11 2.04 8.16
N GLY A 27 0.33 0.84 7.78
CA GLY A 27 1.05 0.56 6.53
C GLY A 27 0.22 -0.23 5.52
N ASN A 28 -1.07 -0.41 5.77
CA ASN A 28 -1.96 -1.05 4.81
C ASN A 28 -2.05 -0.23 3.52
N HIS A 29 -2.20 -0.92 2.40
CA HIS A 29 -2.51 -0.26 1.14
C HIS A 29 -3.84 0.52 1.28
N PRO A 30 -4.02 1.68 0.63
CA PRO A 30 -5.26 2.47 0.70
C PRO A 30 -6.56 1.73 0.29
N LEU A 31 -6.41 0.59 -0.37
CA LEU A 31 -7.49 -0.27 -0.84
C LEU A 31 -7.66 -1.54 0.00
N ALA A 32 -6.90 -1.70 1.09
CA ALA A 32 -7.00 -2.86 1.97
C ALA A 32 -8.40 -2.95 2.59
N GLY A 33 -9.00 -4.15 2.56
CA GLY A 33 -10.34 -4.40 3.09
C GLY A 33 -11.48 -3.81 2.26
N LYS A 34 -11.21 -3.25 1.08
CA LYS A 34 -12.25 -2.77 0.15
C LYS A 34 -12.55 -3.84 -0.89
N ASP A 35 -13.83 -4.05 -1.18
CA ASP A 35 -14.23 -4.83 -2.35
C ASP A 35 -13.86 -4.03 -3.61
N LEU A 36 -13.08 -4.65 -4.49
CA LEU A 36 -12.61 -4.02 -5.71
C LEU A 36 -13.38 -4.59 -6.90
N VAL A 37 -14.17 -3.74 -7.54
CA VAL A 37 -14.86 -4.06 -8.80
C VAL A 37 -14.09 -3.37 -9.92
N PHE A 38 -13.53 -4.16 -10.82
CA PHE A 38 -12.81 -3.67 -11.98
C PHE A 38 -13.59 -4.01 -13.25
N ASP A 39 -13.73 -3.03 -14.12
CA ASP A 39 -14.08 -3.25 -15.52
C ASP A 39 -12.76 -3.30 -16.29
N VAL A 40 -12.42 -4.46 -16.85
CA VAL A 40 -11.12 -4.72 -17.48
C VAL A 40 -11.33 -5.14 -18.91
N GLU A 41 -10.57 -4.54 -19.82
CA GLU A 41 -10.53 -4.88 -21.24
C GLU A 41 -9.23 -5.62 -21.58
N LEU A 42 -9.34 -6.74 -22.30
CA LEU A 42 -8.17 -7.46 -22.81
C LEU A 42 -7.63 -6.74 -24.05
N VAL A 43 -6.45 -6.13 -23.92
CA VAL A 43 -5.80 -5.40 -25.02
C VAL A 43 -4.95 -6.33 -25.89
N GLU A 44 -4.06 -7.12 -25.28
CA GLU A 44 -3.13 -7.98 -26.00
C GLU A 44 -2.57 -9.07 -25.07
N ILE A 45 -2.14 -10.21 -25.63
CA ILE A 45 -1.37 -11.24 -24.92
C ILE A 45 0.03 -11.32 -25.54
N VAL A 46 1.06 -10.96 -24.77
CA VAL A 46 2.46 -11.02 -25.17
C VAL A 46 3.15 -12.27 -24.64
N GLN A 47 4.15 -12.78 -25.37
CA GLN A 47 4.95 -13.91 -24.91
C GLN A 47 5.91 -13.47 -23.80
N ALA A 48 5.93 -14.20 -22.68
CA ALA A 48 6.85 -13.93 -21.58
C ALA A 48 8.30 -14.25 -22.00
N ALA A 49 9.24 -13.40 -21.59
CA ALA A 49 10.67 -13.53 -21.85
C ALA A 49 11.31 -14.66 -21.03
#